data_AF-A0A1S4DIJ4-F1
#
_entry.id   AF-A0A1S4DIJ4-F1
#
_cell.length_a   1.000
_cell.length_b   1.000
_cell.length_c   1.000
_cell.angle_alpha   90.00
_cell.angle_beta   90.00
_cell.angle_gamma   90.00
#
_symmetry.space_group_name_H-M   'P 1'
#
loop_
_entity.id
_entity.type
_entity.pdbx_description
1 polymer ?
#
loop_
_entity_poly.entity_id
_entity_poly.type
_entity_poly.pdbx_seq_one_letter_code
_entity_poly.pdbx_strand_id
1 'polypeptide(L)'
;MKDLRDRIEDVRWLCSLTESEIDLLIGLKVLIQQRAKKIGHESLANKFDLKTLRALSFILMENLKGKLKDLSCIPGADESSANLGACNLLNYDLDKTFANMEVEQLSSYICSDKRKRIMEMFFEDISK
;
A
#
# COMPACT_ATOMS: atom_id res chain seq x y z
N MET A 1 24.22 6.58 -6.50
CA MET A 1 23.25 6.45 -7.60
C MET A 1 22.25 5.31 -7.41
N LYS A 2 22.66 4.11 -6.94
CA LYS A 2 21.74 2.96 -6.75
C LYS A 2 20.63 3.24 -5.71
N ASP A 3 20.98 3.82 -4.57
CA ASP A 3 20.04 4.16 -3.49
C ASP A 3 18.94 5.17 -3.88
N LEU A 4 19.24 6.12 -4.77
CA LEU A 4 18.25 7.10 -5.23
C LEU A 4 17.23 6.47 -6.19
N ARG A 5 17.69 5.53 -7.03
CA ARG A 5 16.83 4.80 -7.97
C ARG A 5 15.83 3.92 -7.21
N ASP A 6 16.30 3.17 -6.21
CA ASP A 6 15.47 2.37 -5.33
C ASP A 6 14.37 3.21 -4.66
N ARG A 7 14.71 4.40 -4.15
CA ARG A 7 13.73 5.31 -3.53
C ARG A 7 12.66 5.79 -4.52
N ILE A 8 13.02 6.06 -5.77
CA ILE A 8 12.06 6.50 -6.79
C ILE A 8 11.12 5.34 -7.17
N GLU A 9 11.64 4.13 -7.28
CA GLU A 9 10.84 2.92 -7.53
C GLU A 9 9.86 2.64 -6.39
N ASP A 10 10.29 2.83 -5.14
CA ASP A 10 9.44 2.73 -3.96
C ASP A 10 8.30 3.77 -3.97
N VAL A 11 8.60 5.02 -4.36
CA VAL A 11 7.59 6.09 -4.49
C VAL A 11 6.59 5.78 -5.60
N ARG A 12 7.08 5.33 -6.77
CA ARG A 12 6.22 4.92 -7.88
C ARG A 12 5.29 3.77 -7.49
N TRP A 13 5.79 2.80 -6.76
CA TRP A 13 4.98 1.70 -6.25
C TRP A 13 3.89 2.21 -5.31
N LEU A 14 4.25 3.04 -4.32
CA LEU A 14 3.28 3.63 -3.41
C LEU A 14 2.19 4.43 -4.14
N CYS A 15 2.55 5.16 -5.20
CA CYS A 15 1.58 5.93 -5.99
C CYS A 15 0.63 5.04 -6.82
N SER A 16 1.01 3.80 -7.09
CA SER A 16 0.15 2.84 -7.79
C SER A 16 -0.92 2.22 -6.89
N LEU A 17 -0.77 2.33 -5.57
CA LEU A 17 -1.70 1.73 -4.62
C LEU A 17 -2.98 2.55 -4.49
N THR A 18 -4.09 1.85 -4.34
CA THR A 18 -5.37 2.41 -3.91
C THR A 18 -5.33 2.80 -2.42
N GLU A 19 -6.27 3.63 -1.98
CA GLU A 19 -6.37 4.07 -0.57
C GLU A 19 -6.49 2.87 0.40
N SER A 20 -7.33 1.89 0.08
CA SER A 20 -7.50 0.69 0.90
C SER A 20 -6.25 -0.19 0.97
N GLU A 21 -5.43 -0.22 -0.10
CA GLU A 21 -4.15 -0.94 -0.09
C GLU A 21 -3.10 -0.20 0.76
N ILE A 22 -3.10 1.14 0.74
CA ILE A 22 -2.28 1.95 1.64
C ILE A 22 -2.71 1.74 3.09
N ASP A 23 -4.01 1.75 3.38
CA ASP A 23 -4.55 1.49 4.72
C ASP A 23 -4.14 0.10 5.23
N LEU A 24 -4.14 -0.91 4.38
CA LEU A 24 -3.66 -2.24 4.72
C LEU A 24 -2.17 -2.22 5.10
N LEU A 25 -1.32 -1.49 4.36
CA LEU A 25 0.11 -1.36 4.69
C LEU A 25 0.32 -0.62 6.01
N ILE A 26 -0.44 0.45 6.27
CA ILE A 26 -0.41 1.19 7.53
C ILE A 26 -0.84 0.26 8.68
N GLY A 27 -1.95 -0.46 8.50
CA GLY A 27 -2.44 -1.44 9.47
C GLY A 27 -1.40 -2.51 9.78
N LEU A 28 -0.73 -3.04 8.76
CA LEU A 28 0.36 -4.01 8.94
C LEU A 28 1.53 -3.42 9.74
N LYS A 29 1.95 -2.19 9.45
CA LYS A 29 3.00 -1.49 10.19
C LYS A 29 2.62 -1.28 11.65
N VAL A 30 1.39 -0.88 11.93
CA VAL A 30 0.86 -0.71 13.29
C VAL A 30 0.86 -2.05 14.04
N LEU A 31 0.41 -3.13 13.42
CA LEU A 31 0.42 -4.47 14.03
C LEU A 31 1.83 -4.93 14.39
N ILE A 32 2.80 -4.70 13.50
CA ILE A 32 4.22 -5.00 13.74
C ILE A 32 4.74 -4.21 14.95
N GLN A 33 4.46 -2.91 15.03
CA GLN A 33 4.87 -2.05 16.14
C GLN A 33 4.26 -2.51 17.47
N GLN A 34 2.96 -2.76 17.47
CA GLN A 34 2.24 -3.26 18.66
C GLN A 34 2.82 -4.60 19.13
N ARG A 35 3.09 -5.52 18.20
CA ARG A 35 3.63 -6.84 18.55
C ARG A 35 5.07 -6.76 19.04
N ALA A 36 5.92 -5.96 18.40
CA ALA A 36 7.29 -5.71 18.82
C ALA A 36 7.34 -5.11 20.25
N LYS A 37 6.45 -4.15 20.53
CA LYS A 37 6.27 -3.60 21.87
C LYS A 37 5.82 -4.66 22.88
N LYS A 38 4.82 -5.47 22.54
CA LYS A 38 4.28 -6.51 23.43
C LYS A 38 5.33 -7.53 23.86
N ILE A 39 6.31 -7.84 23.00
CA ILE A 39 7.40 -8.78 23.32
C ILE A 39 8.63 -8.10 23.94
N GLY A 40 8.57 -6.79 24.23
CA GLY A 40 9.70 -6.04 24.79
C GLY A 40 10.83 -5.74 23.81
N HIS A 41 10.60 -5.86 22.50
CA HIS A 41 11.61 -5.66 21.44
C HIS A 41 11.17 -4.61 20.42
N GLU A 42 10.86 -3.39 20.88
CA GLU A 42 10.37 -2.30 20.01
C GLU A 42 11.31 -1.99 18.82
N SER A 43 12.62 -2.09 19.04
CA SER A 43 13.63 -1.87 17.99
C SER A 43 13.51 -2.85 16.82
N LEU A 44 12.86 -4.01 17.01
CA LEU A 44 12.57 -4.96 15.93
C LEU A 44 11.63 -4.35 14.88
N ALA A 45 10.70 -3.47 15.27
CA ALA A 45 9.78 -2.81 14.34
C ALA A 45 10.50 -1.91 13.31
N ASN A 46 11.72 -1.46 13.62
CA ASN A 46 12.55 -0.66 12.72
C ASN A 46 13.10 -1.46 11.54
N LYS A 47 13.16 -2.80 11.66
CA LYS A 47 13.59 -3.69 10.57
C LYS A 47 12.51 -3.87 9.50
N PHE A 48 11.26 -3.48 9.80
CA PHE A 48 10.16 -3.56 8.85
C PHE A 48 10.03 -2.23 8.10
N ASP A 49 11.02 -1.97 7.25
CA ASP A 49 11.01 -0.86 6.31
C ASP A 49 9.98 -1.07 5.19
N LEU A 50 9.87 -0.11 4.28
CA LEU A 50 8.91 -0.16 3.19
C LEU A 50 9.07 -1.40 2.30
N LYS A 51 10.33 -1.79 2.02
CA LYS A 51 10.65 -2.99 1.23
C LYS A 51 10.16 -4.25 1.93
N THR A 52 10.36 -4.35 3.24
CA THR A 52 9.89 -5.47 4.05
C THR A 52 8.36 -5.50 4.12
N LEU A 53 7.70 -4.34 4.29
CA LEU A 53 6.24 -4.24 4.29
C LEU A 53 5.65 -4.69 2.95
N ARG A 54 6.24 -4.26 1.83
CA ARG A 54 5.85 -4.69 0.48
C ARG A 54 5.98 -6.19 0.30
N ALA A 55 7.08 -6.79 0.75
CA ALA A 55 7.27 -8.24 0.67
C ALA A 55 6.23 -9.00 1.51
N LEU A 56 5.94 -8.52 2.72
CA LEU A 56 4.96 -9.15 3.61
C LEU A 56 3.53 -9.03 3.08
N SER A 57 3.14 -7.86 2.55
CA SER A 57 1.82 -7.68 1.97
C SER A 57 1.62 -8.58 0.75
N PHE A 58 2.64 -8.68 -0.12
CA PHE A 58 2.61 -9.60 -1.26
C PHE A 58 2.39 -11.05 -0.82
N ILE A 59 3.19 -11.55 0.13
CA ILE A 59 3.05 -12.93 0.65
C ILE A 59 1.66 -13.15 1.26
N LEU A 60 1.15 -12.18 2.01
CA LEU A 60 -0.17 -12.27 2.64
C LEU A 60 -1.29 -12.34 1.59
N MET A 61 -1.23 -11.48 0.58
CA MET A 61 -2.22 -11.44 -0.50
C MET A 61 -2.15 -12.70 -1.38
N GLU A 62 -0.97 -13.21 -1.71
CA GLU A 62 -0.83 -14.45 -2.48
C GLU A 62 -1.39 -15.66 -1.71
N ASN A 63 -1.13 -15.72 -0.40
CA ASN A 63 -1.71 -16.75 0.46
C ASN A 63 -3.25 -16.64 0.54
N LEU A 64 -3.79 -15.42 0.63
CA LEU A 64 -5.23 -15.18 0.60
C LEU A 64 -5.84 -15.65 -0.73
N LYS A 65 -5.19 -15.34 -1.85
CA LYS A 65 -5.59 -15.75 -3.20
C LYS A 65 -5.63 -17.26 -3.35
N GLY A 66 -4.61 -17.96 -2.87
CA GLY A 66 -4.57 -19.42 -2.87
C GLY A 66 -5.75 -20.02 -2.11
N LYS A 67 -5.97 -19.57 -0.87
CA LYS A 67 -7.08 -20.04 -0.02
C LYS A 67 -8.46 -19.78 -0.64
N LEU A 68 -8.62 -18.68 -1.36
CA LEU A 68 -9.89 -18.35 -1.99
C LEU A 68 -10.17 -19.22 -3.22
N LYS A 69 -9.14 -19.59 -3.98
CA LYS A 69 -9.27 -20.57 -5.06
C LYS A 69 -9.72 -21.93 -4.54
N ASP A 70 -9.19 -22.35 -3.40
CA ASP A 70 -9.59 -23.62 -2.75
C ASP A 70 -11.07 -23.59 -2.28
N LEU A 71 -11.63 -22.38 -2.07
CA LEU A 71 -13.02 -22.16 -1.67
C LEU A 71 -13.97 -21.87 -2.83
N SER A 72 -13.49 -21.85 -4.08
CA SER A 72 -14.28 -21.53 -5.29
C SER A 72 -15.48 -22.46 -5.56
N CYS A 73 -15.59 -23.59 -4.84
CA CYS A 73 -16.81 -24.40 -4.83
C CYS A 73 -18.01 -23.74 -4.11
N ILE A 74 -17.83 -22.60 -3.44
CA ILE A 74 -18.88 -21.86 -2.72
C ILE A 74 -19.42 -20.72 -3.61
N PRO A 75 -20.75 -20.60 -3.80
CA PRO A 75 -21.33 -19.51 -4.58
C PRO A 75 -20.89 -18.12 -4.05
N GLY A 76 -20.34 -17.28 -4.92
CA GLY A 76 -19.82 -15.93 -4.58
C GLY A 76 -18.31 -15.82 -4.38
N ALA A 77 -17.58 -16.95 -4.34
CA ALA A 77 -16.12 -16.95 -4.25
C ALA A 77 -15.43 -16.48 -5.55
N ASP A 78 -16.09 -16.65 -6.70
CA ASP A 78 -15.55 -16.29 -8.02
C ASP A 78 -15.31 -14.78 -8.18
N GLU A 79 -16.27 -13.94 -7.74
CA GLU A 79 -16.14 -12.47 -7.74
C GLU A 79 -15.01 -12.00 -6.82
N SER A 80 -14.87 -12.65 -5.67
CA SER A 80 -13.81 -12.33 -4.70
C SER A 80 -12.41 -12.64 -5.25
N SER A 81 -12.27 -13.73 -6.03
CA SER A 81 -11.00 -14.10 -6.67
C SER A 81 -10.64 -13.15 -7.82
N ALA A 82 -11.63 -12.69 -8.59
CA ALA A 82 -11.42 -11.71 -9.65
C ALA A 82 -10.97 -10.35 -9.09
N ASN A 83 -11.59 -9.88 -8.01
CA ASN A 83 -11.23 -8.63 -7.35
C ASN A 83 -9.79 -8.63 -6.82
N LEU A 84 -9.32 -9.76 -6.27
CA LEU A 84 -7.94 -9.85 -5.80
C LEU A 84 -6.92 -9.82 -6.95
N GLY A 85 -7.30 -10.24 -8.16
CA GLY A 85 -6.47 -10.12 -9.35
C GLY A 85 -6.13 -8.68 -9.76
N ALA A 86 -6.93 -7.71 -9.33
CA ALA A 86 -6.70 -6.28 -9.57
C ALA A 86 -5.88 -5.59 -8.45
N CYS A 87 -5.47 -6.32 -7.41
CA CYS A 87 -4.73 -5.77 -6.28
C CYS A 87 -3.26 -5.49 -6.66
N ASN A 88 -2.84 -4.23 -6.55
CA ASN A 88 -1.49 -3.77 -6.85
C ASN A 88 -0.46 -4.25 -5.83
N LEU A 89 -0.89 -4.74 -4.66
CA LEU A 89 0.01 -5.44 -3.71
C LEU A 89 0.48 -6.80 -4.25
N LEU A 90 -0.23 -7.39 -5.22
CA LEU A 90 0.18 -8.60 -5.93
C LEU A 90 1.05 -8.34 -7.16
N ASN A 91 1.22 -7.07 -7.55
CA ASN A 91 2.11 -6.69 -8.61
C ASN A 91 3.52 -6.50 -8.05
N TYR A 92 4.32 -7.56 -8.13
CA TYR A 92 5.72 -7.52 -7.71
C TYR A 92 6.53 -6.55 -8.60
N ASP A 93 6.30 -6.62 -9.91
CA ASP A 93 6.79 -5.61 -10.85
C ASP A 93 5.90 -4.37 -10.82
N LEU A 94 6.53 -3.20 -10.96
CA LEU A 94 5.82 -1.92 -11.00
C LEU A 94 4.80 -1.89 -12.15
N ASP A 95 3.62 -1.36 -11.89
CA ASP A 95 2.65 -1.06 -12.96
C ASP A 95 3.35 -0.24 -14.07
N LYS A 96 3.16 -0.64 -15.33
CA LYS A 96 3.82 -0.04 -16.51
C LYS A 96 3.55 1.47 -16.62
N THR A 97 2.43 1.93 -16.10
CA THR A 97 2.03 3.35 -16.04
C THR A 97 2.95 4.13 -15.10
N PHE A 98 3.17 3.61 -13.89
CA PHE A 98 4.00 4.27 -12.88
C PHE A 98 5.50 4.04 -13.11
N ALA A 99 5.89 2.95 -13.79
CA ALA A 99 7.27 2.62 -14.13
C ALA A 99 7.98 3.71 -14.93
N ASN A 100 7.23 4.41 -15.80
CA ASN A 100 7.76 5.44 -16.70
C ASN A 100 7.49 6.87 -16.21
N MET A 101 6.82 7.04 -15.08
CA MET A 101 6.38 8.35 -14.59
C MET A 101 7.53 9.13 -13.94
N GLU A 102 7.69 10.40 -14.29
CA GLU A 102 8.72 11.28 -13.70
C GLU A 102 8.34 11.72 -12.28
N VAL A 103 9.34 12.14 -11.48
CA VAL A 103 9.14 12.48 -10.06
C VAL A 103 8.14 13.63 -9.87
N GLU A 104 8.18 14.60 -10.79
CA GLU A 104 7.30 15.75 -10.85
C GLU A 104 5.83 15.32 -11.04
N GLN A 105 5.59 14.28 -11.85
CA GLN A 105 4.27 13.74 -12.09
C GLN A 105 3.74 12.95 -10.88
N LEU A 106 4.62 12.20 -10.21
CA LEU A 106 4.28 11.48 -8.97
C LEU A 106 3.84 12.44 -7.84
N SER A 107 4.36 13.67 -7.82
CA SER A 107 3.99 14.67 -6.81
C SER A 107 2.48 14.94 -6.76
N SER A 108 1.78 14.82 -7.89
CA SER A 108 0.32 15.03 -7.95
C SER A 108 -0.49 13.97 -7.19
N TYR A 109 0.04 12.74 -7.07
CA TYR A 109 -0.58 11.64 -6.35
C TYR A 109 -0.35 11.73 -4.83
N ILE A 110 0.77 12.33 -4.42
CA ILE A 110 1.13 12.51 -3.01
C ILE A 110 0.53 13.82 -2.44
N CYS A 111 0.47 14.88 -3.25
CA CYS A 111 0.04 16.22 -2.81
C CYS A 111 -1.40 16.60 -3.20
N SER A 112 -2.16 15.76 -3.90
CA SER A 112 -3.59 16.02 -4.12
C SER A 112 -4.33 16.08 -2.78
N ASP A 113 -4.01 15.16 -1.87
CA ASP A 113 -4.73 15.00 -0.61
C ASP A 113 -4.41 16.09 0.42
N LYS A 114 -3.16 16.60 0.45
CA LYS A 114 -2.82 17.81 1.25
C LYS A 114 -3.55 19.04 0.75
N ARG A 115 -3.64 19.25 -0.57
CA ARG A 115 -4.38 20.39 -1.13
C ARG A 115 -5.88 20.25 -0.89
N LYS A 116 -6.43 19.03 -0.99
CA LYS A 116 -7.83 18.74 -0.68
C LYS A 116 -8.15 18.98 0.80
N ARG A 117 -7.37 18.44 1.74
CA ARG A 117 -7.55 18.68 3.19
C ARG A 117 -7.40 20.15 3.57
N ILE A 118 -6.41 20.86 3.02
CA ILE A 118 -6.24 22.30 3.25
C ILE A 118 -7.44 23.07 2.70
N MET A 119 -7.93 22.71 1.52
CA MET A 119 -9.10 23.34 0.92
C MET A 119 -10.38 23.05 1.73
N GLU A 120 -10.58 21.82 2.21
CA GLU A 120 -11.69 21.45 3.11
C GLU A 120 -11.63 22.24 4.44
N MET A 121 -10.44 22.40 5.03
CA MET A 121 -10.25 23.26 6.21
C MET A 121 -10.62 24.73 5.92
N PHE A 122 -10.26 25.27 4.77
CA PHE A 122 -10.62 26.65 4.39
C PHE A 122 -12.11 26.83 4.09
N PHE A 123 -12.81 25.80 3.61
CA PHE A 123 -14.25 25.87 3.33
C PHE A 123 -15.13 25.72 4.59
N GLU A 124 -14.64 25.04 5.63
CA GLU A 124 -15.32 24.99 6.94
C GLU A 124 -15.32 26.35 7.67
N ASP A 125 -14.25 27.13 7.53
CA ASP A 125 -14.13 28.47 8.15
C ASP A 125 -14.99 29.55 7.48
N ILE A 126 -15.43 29.35 6.23
CA ILE A 126 -16.27 30.31 5.48
C ILE A 126 -17.78 30.02 5.66
N SER A 127 -18.14 28.87 6.24
CA SER A 127 -19.54 28.42 6.37
C SER A 127 -20.13 28.61 7.78
N LYS A 128 -19.55 29.48 8.61
CA LYS A 128 -20.09 29.88 9.93
C LYS A 128 -20.39 31.37 10.02
#